data_AF-A0AAV6SFG9-F1
#
_entry.id   AF-A0AAV6SFG9-F1
#
_cell.length_a   1.000
_cell.length_b   1.000
_cell.length_c   1.000
_cell.angle_alpha   90.00
_cell.angle_beta   90.00
_cell.angle_gamma   90.00
#
_symmetry.space_group_name_H-M   'P 1'
#
loop_
_entity.id
_entity.type
_entity.pdbx_description
1 polymer ?
#
loop_
_entity_poly.entity_id
_entity_poly.type
_entity_poly.pdbx_seq_one_letter_code
_entity_poly.pdbx_strand_id
1 'polypeptide(L)'
;MTGKTAREIITILWILSFVIGLIPFFGWNRKHTICAKIRRDNTSNTSLTQELSAGDNIISCELPCYFESVVDMHYMVYFNFFVCVLVPLLIMLGIYMKIFTVARNQLRQIELKCVGNGDSQNHGLLQREIRAAKSLSIIVGLFAVCWLPVHILNCLTLFYKQLDKPKVVMYVAILMSHANSAVNPIIYAYRIRDFRNTFRKILAQHFLCRREELYLSSNSSRHNRDQINMTIDPLL
;
A
#
# COMPACT_ATOMS: atom_id res chain seq x y z
N MET A 1 0.34 5.95 -22.45
CA MET A 1 -0.68 5.16 -21.70
C MET A 1 -1.96 5.98 -21.64
N THR A 2 -3.10 5.48 -22.12
CA THR A 2 -4.35 6.27 -22.12
C THR A 2 -5.09 6.10 -20.79
N GLY A 3 -5.86 7.11 -20.38
CA GLY A 3 -6.65 7.04 -19.14
C GLY A 3 -7.70 5.92 -19.13
N LYS A 4 -8.16 5.49 -20.31
CA LYS A 4 -9.07 4.33 -20.44
C LYS A 4 -8.37 3.03 -20.04
N THR A 5 -7.18 2.76 -20.58
CA THR A 5 -6.37 1.57 -20.24
C THR A 5 -6.01 1.54 -18.76
N ALA A 6 -5.69 2.69 -18.15
CA ALA A 6 -5.37 2.76 -16.72
C ALA A 6 -6.56 2.36 -15.84
N ARG A 7 -7.78 2.86 -16.15
CA ARG A 7 -8.99 2.49 -15.40
C ARG A 7 -9.31 1.00 -15.52
N GLU A 8 -9.15 0.43 -16.70
CA GLU A 8 -9.36 -1.00 -16.94
C GLU A 8 -8.40 -1.86 -16.11
N ILE A 9 -7.11 -1.50 -16.09
CA ILE A 9 -6.11 -2.19 -15.24
C ILE A 9 -6.49 -2.12 -13.77
N ILE A 10 -6.93 -0.95 -13.28
CA ILE A 10 -7.35 -0.78 -11.87
C ILE A 10 -8.54 -1.70 -11.56
N THR A 11 -9.54 -1.78 -12.43
CA THR A 11 -10.70 -2.67 -12.24
C THR A 11 -10.27 -4.13 -12.19
N ILE A 12 -9.39 -4.57 -13.10
CA ILE A 12 -8.88 -5.94 -13.11
C ILE A 12 -8.11 -6.24 -11.82
N LEU A 13 -7.27 -5.32 -11.35
CA LEU A 13 -6.52 -5.49 -10.10
C LEU A 13 -7.43 -5.61 -8.88
N TRP A 14 -8.53 -4.86 -8.83
CA TRP A 14 -9.52 -4.97 -7.76
C TRP A 14 -10.23 -6.33 -7.76
N ILE A 15 -10.69 -6.78 -8.93
CA ILE A 15 -11.33 -8.09 -9.08
C ILE A 15 -10.38 -9.20 -8.66
N LEU A 16 -9.13 -9.16 -9.14
CA LEU A 16 -8.10 -10.14 -8.80
C LEU A 16 -7.80 -10.15 -7.29
N SER A 17 -7.72 -8.97 -6.66
CA SER A 17 -7.51 -8.86 -5.20
C SER A 17 -8.66 -9.48 -4.41
N PHE A 18 -9.90 -9.25 -4.86
CA PHE A 18 -11.10 -9.83 -4.24
C PHE A 18 -11.14 -11.35 -4.38
N VAL A 19 -10.87 -11.86 -5.59
CA VAL A 19 -10.78 -13.31 -5.85
C VAL A 19 -9.73 -13.94 -4.94
N ILE A 20 -8.51 -13.38 -4.91
CA ILE A 20 -7.43 -13.86 -4.04
C ILE A 20 -7.88 -13.91 -2.59
N GLY A 21 -8.45 -12.82 -2.06
CA GLY A 21 -8.88 -12.73 -0.67
C GLY A 21 -10.03 -13.67 -0.29
N LEU A 22 -10.87 -14.08 -1.25
CA LEU A 22 -12.00 -14.98 -1.00
C LEU A 22 -11.70 -16.46 -1.19
N ILE A 23 -10.52 -16.85 -1.70
CA ILE A 23 -10.14 -18.27 -1.86
C ILE A 23 -10.37 -19.11 -0.58
N PRO A 24 -10.07 -18.63 0.63
CA PRO A 24 -10.36 -19.39 1.86
C PRO A 24 -11.86 -19.66 2.08
N PHE A 25 -12.75 -18.78 1.58
CA PHE A 25 -14.21 -18.94 1.69
C PHE A 25 -14.76 -19.97 0.70
N PHE A 26 -14.10 -20.17 -0.45
CA PHE A 26 -14.51 -21.15 -1.46
C PHE A 26 -14.10 -22.60 -1.14
N GLY A 27 -13.53 -22.85 0.05
CA GLY A 27 -13.29 -24.21 0.55
C GLY A 27 -11.87 -24.47 1.03
N TRP A 28 -10.92 -23.57 0.80
CA TRP A 28 -9.55 -23.71 1.31
C TRP A 28 -9.42 -23.18 2.75
N ASN A 29 -10.21 -23.72 3.66
CA ASN A 29 -10.21 -23.39 5.09
C ASN A 29 -10.10 -24.63 5.98
N ARG A 30 -9.71 -24.44 7.24
CA ARG A 30 -9.49 -25.53 8.19
C ARG A 30 -10.75 -26.00 8.93
N LYS A 31 -11.91 -25.40 8.63
CA LYS A 31 -13.15 -25.63 9.39
C LYS A 31 -13.49 -27.12 9.45
N HIS A 32 -13.53 -27.80 8.31
CA HIS A 32 -13.90 -29.21 8.25
C HIS A 32 -12.95 -30.11 9.06
N THR A 33 -11.63 -29.91 8.92
CA THR A 33 -10.61 -30.72 9.60
C THR A 33 -10.61 -30.50 11.12
N ILE A 34 -10.76 -29.25 11.58
CA ILE A 34 -10.78 -28.93 13.01
C ILE A 34 -12.08 -29.43 13.64
N CYS A 35 -13.23 -29.22 13.00
CA CYS A 35 -14.51 -29.74 13.49
C CYS A 35 -14.53 -31.27 13.58
N ALA A 36 -13.95 -31.96 12.59
CA ALA A 36 -13.82 -33.41 12.61
C ALA A 36 -12.88 -33.90 13.73
N LYS A 37 -11.83 -33.14 14.06
CA LYS A 37 -10.93 -33.45 15.18
C LYS A 37 -11.62 -33.25 16.53
N ILE A 38 -12.29 -32.11 16.75
CA ILE A 38 -13.06 -31.84 17.98
C ILE A 38 -14.12 -32.93 18.20
N ARG A 39 -14.82 -33.34 17.14
CA ARG A 39 -15.78 -34.45 17.21
C ARG A 39 -15.11 -35.76 17.65
N ARG A 40 -13.95 -36.10 17.09
CA ARG A 40 -13.18 -37.31 17.47
C ARG A 40 -12.68 -37.28 18.91
N ASP A 41 -12.17 -36.15 19.38
CA ASP A 41 -11.67 -36.00 20.75
C ASP A 41 -12.83 -36.11 21.76
N ASN A 42 -14.01 -35.54 21.45
CA ASN A 42 -15.21 -35.72 22.26
C ASN A 42 -15.67 -37.19 22.30
N THR A 43 -15.72 -37.90 21.16
CA THR A 43 -16.08 -39.33 21.14
C THR A 43 -15.12 -40.20 21.94
N SER A 44 -13.84 -39.83 22.02
CA SER A 44 -12.83 -40.56 22.81
C SER A 44 -13.02 -40.36 24.32
N ASN A 45 -13.45 -39.16 24.73
CA ASN A 45 -13.71 -38.82 26.13
C ASN A 45 -15.06 -39.36 26.64
N THR A 46 -16.03 -39.60 25.76
CA THR A 46 -17.38 -40.11 26.12
C THR A 46 -17.48 -41.65 26.11
N SER A 47 -16.36 -42.38 26.27
CA SER A 47 -16.39 -43.84 26.51
C SER A 47 -16.73 -44.24 27.95
N LEU A 48 -17.02 -43.26 28.83
CA LEU A 48 -17.46 -43.44 30.21
C LEU A 48 -18.64 -42.50 30.53
N THR A 49 -19.78 -42.73 29.88
CA THR A 49 -21.14 -42.66 30.47
C THR A 49 -22.17 -42.96 29.37
N GLN A 50 -22.83 -44.09 29.53
CA GLN A 50 -24.03 -44.51 28.82
C GLN A 50 -25.23 -43.60 29.19
N GLU A 51 -26.07 -43.28 28.20
CA GLU A 51 -27.55 -43.33 28.20
C GLU A 51 -28.15 -42.34 27.18
N LEU A 52 -28.91 -42.92 26.23
CA LEU A 52 -30.11 -42.41 25.55
C LEU A 52 -30.15 -40.96 24.97
N SER A 53 -30.19 -40.85 23.64
CA SER A 53 -31.39 -40.43 22.89
C SER A 53 -31.07 -40.22 21.39
N ALA A 54 -31.85 -40.86 20.53
CA ALA A 54 -31.86 -40.64 19.09
C ALA A 54 -32.62 -39.33 18.81
N GLY A 55 -31.89 -38.24 18.60
CA GLY A 55 -32.42 -36.93 18.21
C GLY A 55 -31.31 -36.09 17.57
N ASP A 56 -31.66 -35.33 16.55
CA ASP A 56 -30.78 -34.59 15.64
C ASP A 56 -29.67 -33.77 16.34
N ASN A 57 -28.49 -34.37 16.54
CA ASN A 57 -27.32 -33.67 17.06
C ASN A 57 -26.56 -32.97 15.92
N ILE A 58 -27.14 -31.92 15.34
CA ILE A 58 -26.36 -30.92 14.63
C ILE A 58 -25.57 -30.14 15.69
N ILE A 59 -24.43 -30.71 16.10
CA ILE A 59 -23.44 -30.00 16.91
C ILE A 59 -22.89 -28.89 16.01
N SER A 60 -23.39 -27.67 16.20
CA SER A 60 -22.84 -26.45 15.60
C SER A 60 -21.37 -26.33 16.02
N CYS A 61 -20.47 -26.45 15.04
CA CYS A 61 -19.05 -26.29 15.28
C CYS A 61 -18.72 -24.78 15.37
N GLU A 62 -18.80 -24.25 16.58
CA GLU A 62 -18.35 -22.90 16.90
C GLU A 62 -16.83 -22.92 17.06
N LEU A 63 -16.11 -22.34 16.09
CA LEU A 63 -14.69 -22.09 16.25
C LEU A 63 -14.48 -20.68 16.82
N PRO A 64 -13.53 -20.49 17.75
CA PRO A 64 -13.14 -19.16 18.17
C PRO A 64 -12.61 -18.37 16.96
N CYS A 65 -12.94 -17.08 16.89
CA CYS A 65 -12.61 -16.20 15.77
C CYS A 65 -11.13 -15.76 15.82
N TYR A 66 -10.24 -16.74 15.69
CA TYR A 66 -8.80 -16.52 15.54
C TYR A 66 -8.39 -16.80 14.09
N PHE A 67 -7.57 -15.90 13.54
CA PHE A 67 -7.10 -15.97 12.16
C PHE A 67 -6.43 -17.32 11.82
N GLU A 68 -5.60 -17.84 12.74
CA GLU A 68 -4.90 -19.12 12.58
C GLU A 68 -5.82 -20.35 12.62
N SER A 69 -7.02 -20.22 13.19
CA SER A 69 -8.00 -21.30 13.30
C SER A 69 -8.85 -21.44 12.04
N VAL A 70 -9.06 -20.35 11.29
CA VAL A 70 -9.93 -20.35 10.11
C VAL A 70 -9.15 -20.37 8.79
N VAL A 71 -7.98 -19.73 8.73
CA VAL A 71 -7.16 -19.64 7.51
C VAL A 71 -6.01 -20.66 7.53
N ASP A 72 -5.82 -21.38 6.44
CA ASP A 72 -4.72 -22.34 6.33
C ASP A 72 -3.36 -21.65 6.15
N MET A 73 -2.38 -22.03 6.98
CA MET A 73 -1.02 -21.49 6.91
C MET A 73 -0.30 -21.82 5.59
N HIS A 74 -0.59 -22.96 4.95
CA HIS A 74 -0.02 -23.28 3.63
C HIS A 74 -0.54 -22.32 2.57
N TYR A 75 -1.83 -21.97 2.62
CA TYR A 75 -2.39 -20.95 1.72
C TYR A 75 -1.74 -19.58 1.97
N MET A 76 -1.62 -19.15 3.23
CA MET A 76 -1.02 -17.85 3.57
C MET A 76 0.46 -17.76 3.19
N VAL A 77 1.22 -18.84 3.31
CA VAL A 77 2.65 -18.86 2.98
C VAL A 77 2.88 -19.10 1.49
N TYR A 78 2.44 -20.24 0.94
CA TYR A 78 2.76 -20.61 -0.43
C TYR A 78 2.03 -19.76 -1.47
N PHE A 79 0.72 -19.57 -1.31
CA PHE A 79 -0.05 -18.83 -2.29
C PHE A 79 0.04 -17.33 -2.04
N ASN A 80 -0.37 -16.86 -0.86
CA ASN A 80 -0.42 -15.42 -0.59
C ASN A 80 0.99 -14.80 -0.52
N PHE A 81 1.88 -15.32 0.31
CA PHE A 81 3.21 -14.71 0.46
C PHE A 81 4.12 -14.95 -0.75
N PHE A 82 4.39 -16.20 -1.15
CA PHE A 82 5.34 -16.45 -2.25
C PHE A 82 4.81 -15.98 -3.61
N VAL A 83 3.56 -16.31 -3.96
CA VAL A 83 3.01 -15.97 -5.30
C VAL A 83 2.47 -14.56 -5.34
N CYS A 84 1.62 -14.15 -4.40
CA CYS A 84 0.92 -12.86 -4.51
C CYS A 84 1.72 -11.66 -3.96
N VAL A 85 2.68 -11.87 -3.07
CA VAL A 85 3.45 -10.76 -2.46
C VAL A 85 4.90 -10.74 -2.96
N LEU A 86 5.63 -11.85 -2.80
CA LEU A 86 7.06 -11.91 -3.11
C LEU A 86 7.34 -11.77 -4.61
N VAL A 87 6.63 -12.51 -5.47
CA VAL A 87 6.83 -12.42 -6.94
C VAL A 87 6.59 -10.98 -7.45
N PRO A 88 5.48 -10.30 -7.15
CA PRO A 88 5.30 -8.90 -7.54
C PRO A 88 6.35 -7.97 -6.97
N LEU A 89 6.77 -8.15 -5.71
CA LEU A 89 7.83 -7.34 -5.10
C LEU A 89 9.17 -7.50 -5.83
N LEU A 90 9.54 -8.73 -6.21
CA LEU A 90 10.76 -9.00 -6.98
C LEU A 90 10.70 -8.40 -8.38
N ILE A 91 9.55 -8.49 -9.06
CA ILE A 91 9.34 -7.85 -10.37
C ILE A 91 9.48 -6.33 -10.24
N MET A 92 8.81 -5.71 -9.27
CA MET A 92 8.90 -4.28 -9.01
C MET A 92 10.33 -3.85 -8.69
N LEU A 93 11.03 -4.61 -7.84
CA LEU A 93 12.44 -4.36 -7.53
C LEU A 93 13.31 -4.45 -8.79
N GLY A 94 13.15 -5.48 -9.61
CA GLY A 94 13.88 -5.64 -10.88
C GLY A 94 13.64 -4.48 -11.84
N ILE A 95 12.40 -4.02 -11.97
CA ILE A 95 12.04 -2.84 -12.78
C ILE A 95 12.71 -1.58 -12.21
N TYR A 96 12.66 -1.35 -10.90
CA TYR A 96 13.32 -0.19 -10.30
C TYR A 96 14.84 -0.23 -10.41
N MET A 97 15.47 -1.40 -10.27
CA MET A 97 16.90 -1.57 -10.47
C MET A 97 17.30 -1.29 -11.91
N LYS A 98 16.51 -1.74 -12.89
CA LYS A 98 16.69 -1.39 -14.31
C LYS A 98 16.57 0.11 -14.54
N ILE A 99 15.52 0.75 -14.01
CA ILE A 99 15.32 2.20 -14.11
C ILE A 99 16.49 2.96 -13.48
N PHE A 100 16.93 2.55 -12.29
CA PHE A 100 18.05 3.17 -11.61
C PHE A 100 19.37 2.99 -12.36
N THR A 101 19.59 1.81 -12.95
CA THR A 101 20.77 1.53 -13.78
C THR A 101 20.78 2.41 -15.03
N VAL A 102 19.65 2.50 -15.76
CA VAL A 102 19.52 3.37 -16.94
C VAL A 102 19.74 4.83 -16.57
N ALA A 103 19.14 5.29 -15.47
CA ALA A 103 19.32 6.63 -14.94
C ALA A 103 20.79 6.95 -14.62
N ARG A 104 21.49 6.04 -13.95
CA ARG A 104 22.92 6.19 -13.62
C ARG A 104 23.79 6.21 -14.88
N ASN A 105 23.48 5.36 -15.86
CA ASN A 105 24.18 5.35 -17.14
C ASN A 105 23.97 6.64 -17.92
N GLN A 106 22.76 7.20 -17.92
CA GLN A 106 22.48 8.49 -18.54
C GLN A 106 23.20 9.64 -17.85
N LEU A 107 23.23 9.67 -16.50
CA LEU A 107 24.00 10.66 -15.74
C LEU A 107 25.51 10.59 -16.05
N ARG A 108 26.07 9.38 -16.17
CA ARG A 108 27.49 9.17 -16.53
C ARG A 108 27.79 9.62 -17.96
N GLN A 109 26.88 9.39 -18.90
CA GLN A 109 27.03 9.87 -20.28
C GLN A 109 26.96 11.39 -20.38
N ILE A 110 26.23 12.05 -19.48
CA ILE A 110 26.13 13.53 -19.44
C ILE A 110 27.45 14.12 -18.96
N GLU A 111 28.07 13.58 -17.91
CA GLU A 111 29.39 14.03 -17.43
C GLU A 111 30.47 13.94 -18.52
N LEU A 112 30.42 12.91 -19.37
CA LEU A 112 31.31 12.74 -20.52
C LEU A 112 30.96 13.65 -21.72
N LYS A 113 29.69 14.02 -21.90
CA LYS A 113 29.21 14.87 -23.01
C LYS A 113 29.16 16.37 -22.69
N CYS A 114 29.34 16.78 -21.43
CA CYS A 114 29.41 18.20 -21.04
C CYS A 114 30.58 18.98 -21.65
N VAL A 115 31.46 18.34 -22.44
CA VAL A 115 32.45 19.01 -23.31
C VAL A 115 31.84 19.46 -24.66
N GLY A 116 30.64 19.00 -25.04
CA GLY A 116 30.01 19.32 -26.32
C GLY A 116 28.49 19.47 -26.26
N ASN A 117 28.04 20.72 -26.17
CA ASN A 117 26.72 21.25 -26.58
C ASN A 117 25.41 20.63 -26.00
N GLY A 118 24.72 21.41 -25.14
CA GLY A 118 23.41 21.96 -25.51
C GLY A 118 22.08 21.22 -25.24
N ASP A 119 21.98 20.15 -24.44
CA ASP A 119 20.68 19.45 -24.23
C ASP A 119 20.05 19.59 -22.82
N SER A 120 19.93 20.84 -22.36
CA SER A 120 19.50 21.19 -20.99
C SER A 120 18.03 20.84 -20.66
N GLN A 121 17.13 20.75 -21.65
CA GLN A 121 15.71 20.48 -21.42
C GLN A 121 15.43 19.00 -21.11
N ASN A 122 16.03 18.07 -21.86
CA ASN A 122 15.90 16.63 -21.61
C ASN A 122 16.48 16.24 -20.25
N HIS A 123 17.49 16.96 -19.77
CA HIS A 123 18.10 16.75 -18.46
C HIS A 123 17.14 17.04 -17.30
N GLY A 124 16.38 18.14 -17.36
CA GLY A 124 15.42 18.51 -16.31
C GLY A 124 14.25 17.52 -16.20
N LEU A 125 13.75 17.02 -17.33
CA LEU A 125 12.70 16.00 -17.39
C LEU A 125 13.19 14.67 -16.82
N LEU A 126 14.35 14.19 -17.25
CA LEU A 126 14.94 12.94 -16.77
C LEU A 126 15.20 12.99 -15.25
N GLN A 127 15.75 14.08 -14.72
CA GLN A 127 15.95 14.21 -13.28
C GLN A 127 14.63 14.18 -12.49
N ARG A 128 13.56 14.74 -13.06
CA ARG A 128 12.22 14.70 -12.46
C ARG A 128 11.66 13.27 -12.46
N GLU A 129 11.84 12.54 -13.56
CA GLU A 129 11.46 11.12 -13.66
C GLU A 129 12.23 10.25 -12.66
N ILE A 130 13.54 10.44 -12.53
CA ILE A 130 14.38 9.73 -11.54
C ILE A 130 13.90 10.05 -10.12
N ARG A 131 13.57 11.31 -9.82
CA ARG A 131 13.07 11.69 -8.50
C ARG A 131 11.71 11.06 -8.20
N ALA A 132 10.84 10.95 -9.21
CA ALA A 132 9.57 10.24 -9.10
C ALA A 132 9.81 8.74 -8.84
N ALA A 133 10.64 8.09 -9.66
CA ALA A 133 11.00 6.68 -9.50
C ALA A 133 11.63 6.38 -8.13
N LYS A 134 12.53 7.25 -7.64
CA LYS A 134 13.12 7.15 -6.29
C LYS A 134 12.06 7.25 -5.19
N SER A 135 11.02 8.05 -5.40
CA SER A 135 9.94 8.16 -4.42
C SER A 135 9.07 6.90 -4.43
N LEU A 136 8.79 6.35 -5.61
CA LEU A 136 8.07 5.08 -5.74
C LEU A 136 8.85 3.90 -5.14
N SER A 137 10.16 3.84 -5.33
CA SER A 137 10.99 2.77 -4.73
C SER A 137 11.01 2.83 -3.20
N ILE A 138 10.99 4.03 -2.61
CA ILE A 138 10.84 4.18 -1.15
C ILE A 138 9.49 3.64 -0.68
N ILE A 139 8.39 3.93 -1.40
CA ILE A 139 7.06 3.43 -1.06
C ILE A 139 7.04 1.89 -1.09
N VAL A 140 7.59 1.28 -2.16
CA VAL A 140 7.67 -0.19 -2.27
C VAL A 140 8.57 -0.80 -1.20
N GLY A 141 9.70 -0.16 -0.87
CA GLY A 141 10.57 -0.61 0.21
C GLY A 141 9.90 -0.57 1.57
N LEU A 142 9.16 0.51 1.88
CA LEU A 142 8.41 0.63 3.12
C LEU A 142 7.25 -0.36 3.19
N PHE A 143 6.55 -0.60 2.08
CA PHE A 143 5.57 -1.67 1.99
C PHE A 143 6.20 -3.02 2.35
N ALA A 144 7.35 -3.36 1.77
CA ALA A 144 8.05 -4.60 2.12
C ALA A 144 8.42 -4.64 3.61
N VAL A 145 9.03 -3.59 4.17
CA VAL A 145 9.42 -3.57 5.59
C VAL A 145 8.21 -3.67 6.53
N CYS A 146 7.07 -3.09 6.18
CA CYS A 146 5.86 -3.17 7.00
C CYS A 146 5.19 -4.54 6.95
N TRP A 147 5.26 -5.24 5.82
CA TRP A 147 4.60 -6.53 5.60
C TRP A 147 5.50 -7.74 5.88
N LEU A 148 6.82 -7.63 5.73
CA LEU A 148 7.75 -8.72 5.96
C LEU A 148 7.64 -9.35 7.36
N PRO A 149 7.51 -8.59 8.47
CA PRO A 149 7.42 -9.17 9.81
C PRO A 149 6.29 -10.17 9.97
N VAL A 150 5.08 -9.84 9.46
CA VAL A 150 3.93 -10.74 9.56
C VAL A 150 4.10 -11.97 8.67
N HIS A 151 4.65 -11.81 7.45
CA HIS A 151 4.91 -12.95 6.57
C HIS A 151 5.98 -13.88 7.12
N ILE A 152 7.05 -13.34 7.72
CA ILE A 152 8.10 -14.14 8.37
C ILE A 152 7.50 -14.93 9.53
N LEU A 153 6.66 -14.32 10.38
CA LEU A 153 5.97 -15.03 11.46
C LEU A 153 5.03 -16.14 10.94
N ASN A 154 4.35 -15.92 9.83
CA ASN A 154 3.52 -16.95 9.20
C ASN A 154 4.36 -18.12 8.69
N CYS A 155 5.52 -17.84 8.07
CA CYS A 155 6.49 -18.87 7.67
C CYS A 155 7.01 -19.65 8.88
N LEU A 156 7.43 -18.96 9.95
CA LEU A 156 7.88 -19.60 11.19
C LEU A 156 6.80 -20.48 11.81
N THR A 157 5.54 -20.02 11.83
CA THR A 157 4.40 -20.79 12.33
C THR A 157 4.16 -22.06 11.50
N LEU A 158 4.40 -22.01 10.19
CA LEU A 158 4.26 -23.17 9.31
C LEU A 158 5.40 -24.18 9.47
N PHE A 159 6.65 -23.72 9.45
CA PHE A 159 7.84 -24.57 9.46
C PHE A 159 8.23 -25.05 10.87
N TYR A 160 7.99 -24.24 11.90
CA TYR A 160 8.36 -24.51 13.29
C TYR A 160 7.12 -24.48 14.20
N LYS A 161 6.33 -25.55 14.16
CA LYS A 161 5.09 -25.68 14.96
C LYS A 161 5.29 -25.71 16.47
N GLN A 162 6.52 -25.98 16.93
CA GLN A 162 6.87 -26.08 18.36
C GLN A 162 7.47 -24.78 18.93
N LEU A 163 7.62 -23.74 18.10
CA LEU A 163 8.18 -22.47 18.55
C LEU A 163 7.10 -21.68 19.32
N ASP A 164 7.32 -21.47 20.61
CA ASP A 164 6.42 -20.69 21.44
C ASP A 164 6.63 -19.19 21.14
N LYS A 165 5.78 -18.65 20.27
CA LYS A 165 5.87 -17.24 19.84
C LYS A 165 5.20 -16.33 20.88
N PRO A 166 5.88 -15.31 21.41
CA PRO A 166 5.24 -14.36 22.31
C PRO A 166 4.12 -13.62 21.57
N LYS A 167 2.92 -13.56 22.15
CA LYS A 167 1.76 -12.85 21.58
C LYS A 167 2.08 -11.39 21.22
N VAL A 168 2.95 -10.75 22.00
CA VAL A 168 3.43 -9.37 21.77
C VAL A 168 4.07 -9.22 20.38
N VAL A 169 4.90 -10.18 19.95
CA VAL A 169 5.60 -10.13 18.66
C VAL A 169 4.59 -10.20 17.50
N MET A 170 3.54 -11.03 17.65
CA MET A 170 2.46 -11.10 16.67
C MET A 170 1.68 -9.78 16.59
N TYR A 171 1.31 -9.19 17.73
CA TYR A 171 0.61 -7.90 17.73
C TYR A 171 1.44 -6.77 17.14
N VAL A 172 2.74 -6.72 17.43
CA VAL A 172 3.64 -5.71 16.84
C VAL A 172 3.73 -5.88 15.32
N ALA A 173 3.84 -7.12 14.82
CA ALA A 173 3.88 -7.38 13.39
C ALA A 173 2.56 -7.00 12.69
N ILE A 174 1.42 -7.29 13.31
CA ILE A 174 0.10 -6.87 12.82
C ILE A 174 0.01 -5.35 12.80
N LEU A 175 0.40 -4.69 13.89
CA LEU A 175 0.40 -3.23 13.98
C LEU A 175 1.27 -2.60 12.89
N MET A 176 2.46 -3.16 12.64
CA MET A 176 3.37 -2.72 11.59
C MET A 176 2.73 -2.84 10.20
N SER A 177 2.00 -3.91 9.93
CA SER A 177 1.27 -4.09 8.67
C SER A 177 0.15 -3.05 8.50
N HIS A 178 -0.56 -2.68 9.57
CA HIS A 178 -1.58 -1.63 9.53
C HIS A 178 -0.99 -0.22 9.40
N ALA A 179 0.17 0.03 9.99
CA ALA A 179 0.87 1.30 9.90
C ALA A 179 1.23 1.67 8.45
N ASN A 180 1.41 0.68 7.55
CA ASN A 180 1.64 0.89 6.13
C ASN A 180 0.61 1.83 5.48
N SER A 181 -0.66 1.75 5.87
CA SER A 181 -1.72 2.60 5.34
C SER A 181 -1.53 4.08 5.74
N ALA A 182 -1.05 4.35 6.96
CA ALA A 182 -0.81 5.71 7.46
C ALA A 182 0.48 6.32 6.90
N VAL A 183 1.46 5.48 6.53
CA VAL A 183 2.74 5.92 5.99
C VAL A 183 2.60 6.54 4.58
N ASN A 184 1.64 6.07 3.77
CA ASN A 184 1.48 6.55 2.39
C ASN A 184 1.26 8.09 2.29
N PRO A 185 0.26 8.71 2.96
CA PRO A 185 0.10 10.17 2.97
C PRO A 185 1.33 10.94 3.45
N ILE A 186 2.02 10.42 4.46
CA ILE A 186 3.23 11.03 5.02
C ILE A 186 4.32 11.08 3.93
N ILE A 187 4.57 9.97 3.24
CA ILE A 187 5.55 9.94 2.15
C ILE A 187 5.18 10.96 1.06
N TYR A 188 3.91 11.00 0.63
CA TYR A 188 3.49 11.94 -0.41
C TYR A 188 3.69 13.39 0.02
N ALA A 189 3.35 13.74 1.26
CA ALA A 189 3.55 15.07 1.83
C ALA A 189 5.03 15.48 1.91
N TYR A 190 5.95 14.55 2.19
CA TYR A 190 7.38 14.86 2.23
C TYR A 190 8.05 14.86 0.85
N ARG A 191 7.59 14.02 -0.09
CA ARG A 191 8.29 13.75 -1.36
C ARG A 191 7.76 14.55 -2.54
N ILE A 192 6.46 14.80 -2.62
CA ILE A 192 5.84 15.51 -3.74
C ILE A 192 5.58 16.95 -3.32
N ARG A 193 6.37 17.90 -3.86
CA ARG A 193 6.23 19.34 -3.55
C ARG A 193 4.82 19.85 -3.84
N ASP A 194 4.22 19.42 -4.94
CA ASP A 194 2.88 19.83 -5.34
C ASP A 194 1.83 19.34 -4.33
N PHE A 195 1.93 18.07 -3.91
CA PHE A 195 1.04 17.50 -2.90
C PHE A 195 1.19 18.21 -1.55
N ARG A 196 2.42 18.51 -1.13
CA ARG A 196 2.70 19.26 0.10
C ARG A 196 2.08 20.65 0.07
N ASN A 197 2.17 21.35 -1.06
CA ASN A 197 1.63 22.68 -1.20
C ASN A 197 0.09 22.66 -1.15
N THR A 198 -0.54 21.69 -1.82
CA THR A 198 -2.00 21.49 -1.75
C THR A 198 -2.44 21.09 -0.34
N PHE A 199 -1.72 20.20 0.33
CA PHE A 199 -2.02 19.79 1.71
C PHE A 199 -1.95 20.98 2.68
N ARG A 200 -0.94 21.85 2.55
CA ARG A 200 -0.87 23.09 3.33
C ARG A 200 -2.02 24.04 3.03
N LYS A 201 -2.41 24.19 1.76
CA LYS A 201 -3.57 25.03 1.36
C LYS A 201 -4.85 24.52 2.00
N ILE A 202 -5.12 23.21 1.90
CA ILE A 202 -6.29 22.57 2.51
C ILE A 202 -6.27 22.76 4.04
N LEU A 203 -5.12 22.53 4.68
CA LEU A 203 -4.98 22.71 6.14
C LEU A 203 -5.18 24.17 6.56
N ALA A 204 -4.65 25.14 5.79
CA ALA A 204 -4.81 26.56 6.07
C ALA A 204 -6.26 27.05 5.85
N GLN A 205 -6.92 26.58 4.81
CA GLN A 205 -8.29 26.94 4.48
C GLN A 205 -9.32 26.31 5.45
N HIS A 206 -9.17 25.02 5.78
CA HIS A 206 -10.16 24.30 6.58
C HIS A 206 -9.88 24.26 8.08
N PHE A 207 -8.62 24.18 8.51
CA PHE A 207 -8.28 24.06 9.95
C PHE A 207 -7.82 25.36 10.59
N LEU A 208 -7.23 26.29 9.83
CA LEU A 208 -6.80 27.60 10.36
C LEU A 208 -7.80 28.73 10.09
N CYS A 209 -8.96 28.44 9.47
CA CYS A 209 -9.97 29.44 9.05
C CYS A 209 -9.36 30.69 8.38
N ARG A 210 -8.20 30.54 7.72
CA ARG A 210 -7.57 31.65 7.03
C ARG A 210 -8.20 31.71 5.65
N ARG A 211 -9.27 32.50 5.53
CA ARG A 211 -9.88 32.87 4.26
C ARG A 211 -8.77 33.43 3.37
N GLU A 212 -8.38 32.69 2.34
CA GLU A 212 -7.42 33.15 1.33
C GLU A 212 -8.09 34.30 0.53
N GLU A 213 -7.98 35.54 1.00
CA GLU A 213 -8.17 36.75 0.19
C GLU A 213 -7.02 36.94 -0.81
N LEU A 214 -6.61 35.86 -1.51
CA LEU A 214 -5.41 35.86 -2.36
C LEU A 214 -5.71 35.60 -3.84
N TYR A 215 -6.98 35.58 -4.25
CA TYR A 215 -7.37 35.54 -5.66
C TYR A 215 -7.84 36.88 -6.24
N LEU A 216 -8.06 37.92 -5.42
CA LEU A 216 -8.50 39.25 -5.91
C LEU A 216 -7.38 40.30 -6.04
N SER A 217 -6.20 40.11 -5.45
CA SER A 217 -5.14 41.13 -5.48
C SER A 217 -4.31 41.16 -6.77
N SER A 218 -4.34 40.09 -7.59
CA SER A 218 -3.61 40.06 -8.87
C SER A 218 -4.38 40.68 -10.04
N ASN A 219 -5.70 40.88 -9.94
CA ASN A 219 -6.48 41.51 -11.02
C ASN A 219 -6.76 43.00 -10.78
N SER A 220 -6.78 43.49 -9.54
CA SER A 220 -6.94 44.93 -9.27
C SER A 220 -5.66 45.75 -9.49
N SER A 221 -4.47 45.13 -9.40
CA SER A 221 -3.19 45.84 -9.60
C SER A 221 -2.81 46.03 -11.07
N ARG A 222 -3.46 45.31 -11.99
CA ARG A 222 -3.31 45.53 -13.44
C ARG A 222 -4.31 46.53 -14.00
N HIS A 223 -5.52 46.65 -13.43
CA HIS A 223 -6.51 47.60 -13.93
C HIS A 223 -6.32 49.03 -13.39
N ASN A 224 -5.75 49.20 -12.19
CA ASN A 224 -5.47 50.54 -11.64
C ASN A 224 -4.25 51.24 -12.26
N ARG A 225 -3.41 50.55 -13.03
CA ARG A 225 -2.25 51.19 -13.71
C ARG A 225 -2.62 51.80 -15.06
N ASP A 226 -3.72 51.34 -15.67
CA ASP A 226 -4.20 51.86 -16.95
C ASP A 226 -5.26 52.96 -16.77
N GLN A 227 -5.91 53.04 -15.58
CA GLN A 227 -6.90 54.07 -15.28
C GLN A 227 -6.31 55.35 -14.65
N ILE A 228 -5.07 55.32 -14.15
CA ILE A 228 -4.38 56.50 -13.57
C ILE A 228 -3.69 57.35 -14.66
N ASN A 229 -3.47 56.81 -15.87
CA ASN A 229 -2.82 57.53 -16.98
C ASN A 229 -3.79 58.25 -17.93
N MET A 230 -5.08 58.37 -17.61
CA MET A 230 -6.08 58.97 -18.51
C MET A 230 -6.82 60.19 -17.93
N THR A 231 -6.34 60.77 -16.83
CA THR A 231 -7.06 61.87 -16.14
C THR A 231 -6.17 63.01 -15.61
N ILE A 232 -5.04 63.28 -16.24
CA ILE A 232 -4.33 64.56 -16.03
C ILE A 232 -4.03 65.18 -17.39
N ASP A 233 -5.01 65.94 -17.88
CA ASP A 233 -4.77 67.21 -18.57
C ASP A 233 -6.01 68.10 -18.45
N PRO A 234 -6.02 69.04 -17.49
CA PRO A 234 -6.76 70.26 -17.63
C PRO A 234 -5.78 71.45 -17.71
N LEU A 235 -5.79 72.12 -18.86
CA LEU A 235 -5.39 73.53 -19.03
C LEU A 235 -3.96 73.92 -18.64
N LEU A 236 -3.07 73.91 -19.64
CA LEU A 236 -2.18 75.02 -19.94
C LEU A 236 -1.87 75.08 -21.44
#